data_AF-A0AAE9EEC5-F1
#
_entry.id   AF-A0AAE9EEC5-F1
#
_cell.length_a   1.000
_cell.length_b   1.000
_cell.length_c   1.000
_cell.angle_alpha   90.00
_cell.angle_beta   90.00
_cell.angle_gamma   90.00
#
_symmetry.space_group_name_H-M   'P 1'
#
loop_
_entity.id
_entity.type
_entity.pdbx_description
1 polymer ?
#
loop_
_entity_poly.entity_id
_entity_poly.type
_entity_poly.pdbx_seq_one_letter_code
_entity_poly.pdbx_strand_id
1 'polypeptide(L)'
;MYSSFNGYRWLLYKLHVFFLDSLRYIDEASESEGLMVAVKISAMECPRGSYLGIKMAYLDRRNDANCPFEWERKEDRWFTSCQCPDPNTIFRRSETEFVCVKRYVYNQGTSTGARQLCQKEGLKIIGIADQAELDALTGGIEKELCIDGTTTCTTGCTTSDYTFQDGITTSMDDAKLNYETTNGFCLYAMNGIVYAQDCDTATGSLEGSVLCGWKLTQ
;
A
#
# COMPACT_ATOMS: atom_id res chain seq x y z
N MET A 1 -23.65 26.08 -3.01
CA MET A 1 -24.86 26.80 -2.50
C MET A 1 -25.31 26.08 -1.22
N TYR A 2 -26.06 26.73 -0.32
CA TYR A 2 -26.31 26.19 1.03
C TYR A 2 -27.74 25.65 1.16
N SER A 3 -27.89 24.35 1.46
CA SER A 3 -29.14 23.79 1.96
C SER A 3 -29.04 23.55 3.47
N SER A 4 -30.13 23.83 4.19
CA SER A 4 -30.23 23.62 5.63
C SER A 4 -31.40 22.69 5.94
N PHE A 5 -31.10 21.53 6.52
CA PHE A 5 -32.07 20.67 7.18
C PHE A 5 -31.56 20.37 8.60
N ASN A 6 -32.43 20.60 9.59
CA ASN A 6 -32.19 20.30 11.01
C ASN A 6 -30.88 20.87 11.62
N GLY A 7 -30.52 22.11 11.28
CA GLY A 7 -29.42 22.83 11.94
C GLY A 7 -27.99 22.45 11.50
N TYR A 8 -27.84 21.38 10.72
CA TYR A 8 -26.57 21.00 10.11
C TYR A 8 -26.40 21.73 8.77
N ARG A 9 -25.23 22.36 8.57
CA ARG A 9 -24.82 22.88 7.25
C ARG A 9 -24.01 21.82 6.53
N TRP A 10 -24.48 21.42 5.36
CA TRP A 10 -23.77 20.48 4.50
C TRP A 10 -23.03 21.27 3.42
N LEU A 11 -21.79 20.87 3.16
CA LEU A 11 -21.07 21.29 1.96
C LEU A 11 -21.40 20.30 0.84
N LEU A 12 -21.77 20.84 -0.31
CA LEU A 12 -22.17 20.08 -1.49
C LEU A 12 -21.02 20.09 -2.49
N TYR A 13 -20.27 18.99 -2.55
CA TYR A 13 -19.15 18.78 -3.46
C TYR A 13 -19.45 17.64 -4.45
N LYS A 14 -18.93 17.77 -5.69
CA LYS A 14 -19.00 16.72 -6.71
C LYS A 14 -17.66 15.99 -6.74
N LEU A 15 -17.70 14.70 -6.47
CA LEU A 15 -16.48 13.90 -6.39
C LEU A 15 -15.95 13.57 -7.79
N HIS A 16 -14.94 14.30 -8.22
CA HIS A 16 -14.15 14.02 -9.42
C HIS A 16 -12.88 13.21 -9.05
N VAL A 17 -13.01 11.91 -8.77
CA VAL A 17 -11.83 11.03 -8.62
C VAL A 17 -11.19 10.80 -9.98
N PHE A 18 -10.18 11.60 -10.32
CA PHE A 18 -9.26 11.29 -11.41
C PHE A 18 -8.10 10.45 -10.87
N PHE A 19 -7.87 9.29 -11.48
CA PHE A 19 -6.85 8.31 -11.08
C PHE A 19 -5.48 8.53 -11.76
N LEU A 20 -5.17 9.77 -12.16
CA LEU A 20 -3.93 10.12 -12.84
C LEU A 20 -3.03 10.93 -11.89
N ASP A 21 -1.81 10.43 -11.70
CA ASP A 21 -0.66 11.13 -11.14
C ASP A 21 -0.74 11.63 -9.68
N SER A 22 -0.98 10.71 -8.74
CA SER A 22 -0.73 10.86 -7.27
C SER A 22 -1.46 11.97 -6.49
N LEU A 23 -2.12 12.89 -7.19
CA LEU A 23 -2.94 13.97 -6.67
C LEU A 23 -4.41 13.61 -6.82
N ARG A 24 -5.10 13.35 -5.70
CA ARG A 24 -6.56 13.28 -5.68
C ARG A 24 -7.09 14.69 -5.37
N TYR A 25 -8.06 15.16 -6.15
CA TYR A 25 -8.73 16.45 -5.92
C TYR A 25 -10.26 16.31 -5.86
N ILE A 26 -10.94 17.31 -5.27
CA ILE A 26 -12.41 17.42 -5.24
C ILE A 26 -12.79 18.85 -5.64
N ASP A 27 -13.67 18.96 -6.64
CA ASP A 27 -14.20 20.23 -7.12
C ASP A 27 -15.52 20.62 -6.40
N GLU A 28 -15.76 21.91 -6.23
CA GLU A 28 -17.05 22.45 -5.83
C GLU A 28 -18.02 22.48 -7.02
N ALA A 29 -19.27 22.07 -6.81
CA ALA A 29 -20.27 21.97 -7.88
C ALA A 29 -21.61 22.62 -7.50
N SER A 30 -22.39 22.98 -8.52
CA SER A 30 -23.78 23.36 -8.36
C SER A 30 -24.64 22.17 -7.92
N GLU A 31 -25.74 22.45 -7.23
CA GLU A 31 -26.59 21.47 -6.52
C GLU A 31 -27.32 20.46 -7.43
N SER A 32 -27.09 20.51 -8.75
CA SER A 32 -27.92 19.86 -9.77
C SER A 32 -27.34 18.60 -10.42
N GLU A 33 -26.06 18.24 -10.21
CA GLU A 33 -25.42 17.15 -10.96
C GLU A 33 -24.38 16.31 -10.20
N GLY A 34 -24.69 15.03 -9.96
CA GLY A 34 -23.71 13.97 -9.70
C GLY A 34 -23.82 13.28 -8.34
N LEU A 35 -22.84 12.42 -8.05
CA LEU A 35 -22.67 11.84 -6.71
C LEU A 35 -22.13 12.92 -5.76
N MET A 36 -22.95 13.28 -4.78
CA MET A 36 -22.64 14.32 -3.80
C MET A 36 -21.87 13.71 -2.62
N VAL A 37 -20.73 14.31 -2.25
CA VAL A 37 -19.99 13.92 -1.05
C VAL A 37 -20.25 14.92 0.07
N ALA A 38 -20.84 14.42 1.16
CA ALA A 38 -21.00 15.15 2.40
C ALA A 38 -19.74 14.97 3.27
N VAL A 39 -19.03 16.07 3.58
CA VAL A 39 -17.85 15.99 4.46
C VAL A 39 -18.18 16.38 5.89
N LYS A 40 -17.87 15.48 6.83
CA LYS A 40 -17.99 15.72 8.27
C LYS A 40 -16.70 16.33 8.81
N ILE A 41 -16.73 17.62 9.12
CA ILE A 41 -15.67 18.28 9.89
C ILE A 41 -15.94 18.15 11.39
N SER A 42 -14.88 18.04 12.20
CA SER A 42 -14.92 18.03 13.67
C SER A 42 -14.91 19.43 14.30
N ALA A 43 -15.10 20.48 13.49
CA ALA A 43 -15.21 21.85 13.97
C ALA A 43 -16.53 22.07 14.72
N MET A 44 -16.45 22.68 15.90
CA MET A 44 -17.60 22.95 16.77
C MET A 44 -18.55 24.03 16.19
N GLU A 45 -18.04 24.85 15.27
CA GLU A 45 -18.83 25.76 14.43
C GLU A 45 -18.47 25.55 12.95
N CYS A 46 -19.47 25.58 12.05
CA CYS A 46 -19.21 25.58 10.61
C CYS A 46 -18.56 26.92 10.21
N PRO A 47 -17.33 26.91 9.64
CA PRO A 47 -16.62 28.14 9.32
C PRO A 47 -17.39 29.00 8.33
N ARG A 48 -17.46 30.31 8.61
CA ARG A 48 -18.23 31.28 7.84
C ARG A 48 -17.28 32.16 7.03
N GLY A 49 -17.30 32.00 5.70
CA GLY A 49 -16.65 32.92 4.75
C GLY A 49 -15.55 32.27 3.90
N SER A 50 -14.75 31.36 4.47
CA SER A 50 -13.74 30.61 3.72
C SER A 50 -13.51 29.23 4.33
N TYR A 51 -13.15 28.26 3.48
CA TYR A 51 -12.75 26.92 3.87
C TYR A 51 -11.24 26.67 3.63
N LEU A 52 -10.48 27.70 3.22
CA LEU A 52 -9.04 27.63 3.03
C LEU A 52 -8.32 27.30 4.35
N GLY A 53 -7.34 26.41 4.30
CA GLY A 53 -6.59 25.97 5.48
C GLY A 53 -7.34 25.04 6.43
N ILE A 54 -8.59 24.66 6.12
CA ILE A 54 -9.24 23.55 6.81
C ILE A 54 -8.59 22.25 6.35
N LYS A 55 -8.37 21.35 7.32
CA LYS A 55 -7.94 19.98 7.11
C LYS A 55 -9.10 19.03 7.32
N MET A 56 -9.26 18.05 6.43
CA MET A 56 -10.24 16.98 6.54
C MET A 56 -9.51 15.63 6.58
N ALA A 57 -9.76 14.84 7.63
CA ALA A 57 -9.19 13.50 7.72
C ALA A 57 -9.88 12.55 6.73
N TYR A 58 -9.08 11.80 5.97
CA TYR A 58 -9.50 10.68 5.15
C TYR A 58 -8.75 9.43 5.61
N LEU A 59 -9.46 8.32 5.79
CA LEU A 59 -8.85 7.03 6.08
C LEU A 59 -8.88 6.19 4.81
N ASP A 60 -7.71 5.82 4.29
CA ASP A 60 -7.62 4.84 3.21
C ASP A 60 -7.80 3.43 3.78
N ARG A 61 -8.90 2.79 3.40
CA ARG A 61 -9.36 1.52 3.99
C ARG A 61 -8.95 0.29 3.17
N ARG A 62 -8.08 0.43 2.17
CA ARG A 62 -7.53 -0.72 1.44
C ARG A 62 -6.85 -1.68 2.44
N ASN A 63 -7.21 -2.96 2.35
CA ASN A 63 -6.77 -4.05 3.25
C ASN A 63 -6.96 -3.75 4.76
N ASP A 64 -7.99 -2.98 5.11
CA ASP A 64 -8.23 -2.49 6.48
C ASP A 64 -7.02 -1.79 7.14
N ALA A 65 -6.08 -1.27 6.34
CA ALA A 65 -4.96 -0.50 6.84
C ALA A 65 -5.45 0.75 7.60
N ASN A 66 -6.55 1.36 7.17
CA ASN A 66 -7.12 2.59 7.73
C ASN A 66 -6.07 3.72 7.83
N CYS A 67 -5.23 3.85 6.79
CA CYS A 67 -4.13 4.81 6.75
C CYS A 67 -4.66 6.25 6.71
N PRO A 68 -4.32 7.11 7.69
CA PRO A 68 -4.76 8.49 7.68
C PRO A 68 -4.02 9.31 6.62
N PHE A 69 -4.78 10.12 5.89
CA PHE A 69 -4.30 11.22 5.07
C PHE A 69 -5.12 12.46 5.38
N GLU A 70 -4.56 13.64 5.09
CA GLU A 70 -5.26 14.91 5.20
C GLU A 70 -5.58 15.46 3.83
N TRP A 71 -6.82 15.91 3.66
CA TRP A 71 -7.22 16.80 2.56
C TRP A 71 -7.10 18.25 3.02
N GLU A 72 -6.42 19.07 2.22
CA GLU A 72 -6.26 20.50 2.42
C GLU A 72 -7.00 21.27 1.32
N ARG A 73 -7.80 22.28 1.67
CA ARG A 73 -8.42 23.16 0.65
C ARG A 73 -7.44 24.25 0.21
N LYS A 74 -7.15 24.28 -1.10
CA LYS A 74 -6.44 25.37 -1.78
C LYS A 74 -7.36 25.94 -2.86
N GLU A 75 -7.63 27.22 -2.75
CA GLU A 75 -8.56 27.94 -3.64
C GLU A 75 -9.95 27.25 -3.73
N ASP A 76 -10.36 26.88 -4.93
CA ASP A 76 -11.65 26.25 -5.23
C ASP A 76 -11.69 24.73 -4.94
N ARG A 77 -10.53 24.11 -4.68
CA ARG A 77 -10.37 22.64 -4.65
C ARG A 77 -9.81 22.09 -3.34
N TRP A 78 -10.19 20.86 -3.03
CA TRP A 78 -9.50 20.03 -2.03
C TRP A 78 -8.40 19.22 -2.69
N PHE A 79 -7.27 19.06 -2.00
CA PHE A 79 -6.14 18.25 -2.45
C PHE A 79 -5.67 17.31 -1.35
N THR A 80 -5.29 16.08 -1.71
CA THR A 80 -4.49 15.20 -0.84
C THR A 80 -3.33 14.62 -1.65
N SER A 81 -2.14 14.59 -1.05
CA SER A 81 -0.98 13.86 -1.55
C SER A 81 -1.12 12.39 -1.13
N CYS A 82 -1.83 11.60 -1.95
CA CYS A 82 -1.91 10.16 -1.70
C CYS A 82 -0.55 9.52 -2.03
N GLN A 83 0.27 9.30 -1.01
CA GLN A 83 1.61 8.72 -1.14
C GLN A 83 1.62 7.25 -1.61
N CYS A 84 0.44 6.63 -1.74
CA CYS A 84 0.23 5.30 -2.30
C CYS A 84 -0.97 5.31 -3.27
N PRO A 85 -0.82 5.89 -4.47
CA PRO A 85 -1.92 5.95 -5.43
C PRO A 85 -2.30 4.55 -5.91
N ASP A 86 -3.54 4.36 -6.35
CA ASP A 86 -3.96 3.13 -7.03
C ASP A 86 -3.13 2.93 -8.33
N PRO A 87 -2.83 1.68 -8.75
CA PRO A 87 -3.27 0.41 -8.17
C PRO A 87 -2.32 -0.14 -7.08
N ASN A 88 -1.47 0.70 -6.47
CA ASN A 88 -0.57 0.25 -5.40
C ASN A 88 -1.34 -0.05 -4.11
N THR A 89 -0.78 -0.91 -3.27
CA THR A 89 -1.48 -1.55 -2.15
C THR A 89 -0.95 -1.01 -0.82
N ILE A 90 -1.82 -0.56 0.09
CA ILE A 90 -1.41 -0.09 1.44
C ILE A 90 -1.54 -1.24 2.44
N PHE A 91 -0.56 -1.36 3.34
CA PHE A 91 -0.62 -2.17 4.56
C PHE A 91 -0.25 -1.34 5.80
N ARG A 92 -0.85 -1.69 6.94
CA ARG A 92 -0.50 -1.19 8.27
C ARG A 92 0.32 -2.25 8.98
N ARG A 93 1.59 -1.98 9.29
CA ARG A 93 2.52 -2.94 9.93
C ARG A 93 2.73 -2.69 11.42
N SER A 94 2.41 -1.49 11.91
CA SER A 94 2.31 -1.19 13.33
C SER A 94 1.33 -0.05 13.56
N GLU A 95 1.09 0.36 14.81
CA GLU A 95 0.15 1.44 15.11
C GLU A 95 0.47 2.75 14.35
N THR A 96 1.76 3.00 14.09
CA THR A 96 2.29 4.21 13.46
C THR A 96 2.97 3.97 12.11
N GLU A 97 3.03 2.73 11.60
CA GLU A 97 3.80 2.41 10.40
C GLU A 97 2.95 1.81 9.29
N PHE A 98 3.05 2.44 8.13
CA PHE A 98 2.28 2.15 6.94
C PHE A 98 3.24 2.00 5.76
N VAL A 99 2.96 1.02 4.92
CA VAL A 99 3.78 0.68 3.75
C VAL A 99 2.91 0.70 2.52
N CYS A 100 3.44 1.24 1.43
CA CYS A 100 2.87 1.07 0.10
C CYS A 100 3.68 0.02 -0.65
N VAL A 101 2.98 -0.91 -1.30
CA VAL A 101 3.55 -1.98 -2.11
C VAL A 101 3.09 -1.84 -3.55
N LYS A 102 4.04 -1.82 -4.48
CA LYS A 102 3.86 -1.80 -5.93
C LYS A 102 4.42 -3.07 -6.54
N ARG A 103 3.59 -3.77 -7.29
CA ARG A 103 3.99 -4.94 -8.07
C ARG A 103 4.55 -4.52 -9.43
N TYR A 104 5.68 -5.08 -9.81
CA TYR A 104 6.23 -5.00 -11.16
C TYR A 104 6.25 -6.40 -11.81
N VAL A 105 5.87 -6.47 -13.09
CA VAL A 105 6.04 -7.69 -13.88
C VAL A 105 7.54 -7.93 -14.08
N TYR A 106 8.01 -9.13 -13.77
CA TYR A 106 9.43 -9.46 -13.76
C TYR A 106 9.66 -10.90 -14.23
N ASN A 107 9.85 -11.04 -15.54
CA ASN A 107 9.88 -12.33 -16.24
C ASN A 107 11.30 -12.94 -16.31
N GLN A 108 12.31 -12.36 -15.64
CA GLN A 108 13.72 -12.64 -15.91
C GLN A 108 14.63 -12.74 -14.69
N GLY A 109 14.22 -13.53 -13.69
CA GLY A 109 15.17 -14.26 -12.85
C GLY A 109 15.37 -13.77 -11.42
N THR A 110 16.62 -13.52 -11.06
CA THR A 110 17.13 -13.75 -9.69
C THR A 110 16.62 -12.77 -8.64
N SER A 111 16.70 -13.12 -7.35
CA SER A 111 16.45 -12.16 -6.25
C SER A 111 17.35 -10.92 -6.39
N THR A 112 18.59 -11.12 -6.86
CA THR A 112 19.54 -10.05 -7.22
C THR A 112 18.98 -9.10 -8.28
N GLY A 113 18.41 -9.62 -9.37
CA GLY A 113 17.81 -8.80 -10.42
C GLY A 113 16.50 -8.11 -10.00
N ALA A 114 15.68 -8.78 -9.18
CA ALA A 114 14.48 -8.21 -8.57
C ALA A 114 14.82 -6.99 -7.67
N ARG A 115 15.87 -7.11 -6.84
CA ARG A 115 16.43 -6.00 -6.04
C ARG A 115 16.86 -4.82 -6.92
N GLN A 116 17.58 -5.08 -8.01
CA GLN A 116 18.03 -4.04 -8.95
C GLN A 116 16.87 -3.33 -9.65
N LEU A 117 15.78 -4.05 -9.99
CA LEU A 117 14.58 -3.46 -10.58
C LEU A 117 13.96 -2.44 -9.62
N CYS A 118 13.71 -2.82 -8.36
CA CYS A 118 13.15 -1.89 -7.38
C CYS A 118 14.06 -0.67 -7.16
N GLN A 119 15.39 -0.88 -7.06
CA GLN A 119 16.36 0.21 -6.91
C GLN A 119 16.34 1.19 -8.08
N LYS A 120 16.19 0.72 -9.32
CA LYS A 120 16.07 1.56 -10.51
C LYS A 120 14.83 2.45 -10.47
N GLU A 121 13.76 1.98 -9.86
CA GLU A 121 12.50 2.72 -9.64
C GLU A 121 12.54 3.63 -8.40
N GLY A 122 13.68 3.72 -7.71
CA GLY A 122 13.84 4.50 -6.47
C GLY A 122 13.24 3.83 -5.22
N LEU A 123 12.88 2.55 -5.32
CA LEU A 123 12.22 1.75 -4.29
C LEU A 123 13.17 0.67 -3.75
N LYS A 124 12.70 -0.09 -2.75
CA LYS A 124 13.35 -1.33 -2.32
C LYS A 124 12.45 -2.52 -2.65
N ILE A 125 13.03 -3.69 -2.87
CA ILE A 125 12.26 -4.94 -2.76
C ILE A 125 11.73 -5.01 -1.32
N ILE A 126 10.49 -5.48 -1.12
CA ILE A 126 9.82 -5.45 0.19
C ILE A 126 9.56 -6.87 0.69
N GLY A 127 9.76 -7.09 1.99
CA GLY A 127 9.32 -8.31 2.67
C GLY A 127 7.81 -8.29 2.92
N ILE A 128 7.28 -9.37 3.45
CA ILE A 128 5.87 -9.51 3.86
C ILE A 128 5.83 -9.61 5.38
N ALA A 129 5.00 -8.82 6.05
CA ALA A 129 4.98 -8.77 7.52
C ALA A 129 4.11 -9.87 8.17
N ASP A 130 3.02 -10.26 7.52
CA ASP A 130 2.07 -11.24 8.06
C ASP A 130 1.29 -12.00 6.95
N GLN A 131 0.50 -13.00 7.35
CA GLN A 131 -0.34 -13.80 6.45
C GLN A 131 -1.45 -12.97 5.75
N ALA A 132 -1.95 -11.88 6.33
CA ALA A 132 -2.97 -11.05 5.69
C ALA A 132 -2.37 -10.18 4.57
N GLU A 133 -1.16 -9.65 4.76
CA GLU A 133 -0.37 -9.03 3.69
C GLU A 133 -0.03 -10.05 2.59
N LEU A 134 0.34 -11.28 2.96
CA LEU A 134 0.59 -12.38 2.01
C LEU A 134 -0.63 -12.72 1.16
N ASP A 135 -1.79 -12.93 1.80
CA ASP A 135 -3.04 -13.31 1.13
C ASP A 135 -3.55 -12.17 0.22
N ALA A 136 -3.41 -10.91 0.63
CA ALA A 136 -3.76 -9.75 -0.19
C ALA A 136 -2.83 -9.57 -1.40
N LEU A 137 -1.54 -9.89 -1.27
CA LEU A 137 -0.53 -9.74 -2.34
C LEU A 137 -0.46 -10.93 -3.30
N THR A 138 -0.87 -12.12 -2.87
CA THR A 138 -0.88 -13.35 -3.70
C THR A 138 -2.28 -13.84 -4.11
N GLY A 139 -3.34 -13.29 -3.53
CA GLY A 139 -4.72 -13.69 -3.80
C GLY A 139 -5.11 -13.60 -5.27
N GLY A 140 -5.44 -14.74 -5.89
CA GLY A 140 -5.77 -14.83 -7.31
C GLY A 140 -4.58 -14.68 -8.27
N ILE A 141 -3.35 -14.81 -7.78
CA ILE A 141 -2.12 -14.64 -8.56
C ILE A 141 -1.35 -15.98 -8.59
N GLU A 142 -1.50 -16.71 -9.70
CA GLU A 142 -0.82 -17.99 -9.97
C GLU A 142 0.68 -17.84 -10.29
N LYS A 143 1.31 -16.72 -9.91
CA LYS A 143 2.65 -16.30 -10.35
C LYS A 143 3.54 -16.03 -9.15
N GLU A 144 4.76 -16.55 -9.22
CA GLU A 144 5.80 -16.34 -8.21
C GLU A 144 6.12 -14.84 -8.03
N LEU A 145 6.21 -14.43 -6.77
CA LEU A 145 6.58 -13.08 -6.35
C LEU A 145 7.95 -13.11 -5.68
N CYS A 146 8.92 -12.41 -6.25
CA CYS A 146 10.18 -12.08 -5.58
C CYS A 146 9.88 -11.05 -4.48
N ILE A 147 10.22 -11.40 -3.24
CA ILE A 147 10.09 -10.54 -2.05
C ILE A 147 11.46 -10.34 -1.39
N ASP A 148 11.55 -9.42 -0.44
CA ASP A 148 12.73 -9.33 0.41
C ASP A 148 12.71 -10.42 1.47
N GLY A 149 13.91 -10.75 1.96
CA GLY A 149 14.12 -11.80 2.95
C GLY A 149 15.15 -12.82 2.47
N THR A 150 15.97 -13.28 3.40
CA THR A 150 16.77 -14.49 3.28
C THR A 150 16.63 -15.36 4.52
N THR A 151 16.97 -16.64 4.43
CA THR A 151 17.11 -17.53 5.60
C THR A 151 18.24 -18.53 5.43
N THR A 152 18.78 -19.01 6.55
CA THR A 152 19.68 -20.17 6.62
C THR A 152 19.03 -21.38 7.28
N CYS A 153 17.80 -21.25 7.78
CA CYS A 153 17.07 -22.34 8.40
C CYS A 153 16.61 -23.38 7.37
N THR A 154 16.65 -24.65 7.75
CA THR A 154 16.37 -25.80 6.88
C THR A 154 15.05 -26.51 7.19
N THR A 155 14.58 -26.47 8.44
CA THR A 155 13.31 -27.08 8.88
C THR A 155 12.76 -26.36 10.10
N GLY A 156 11.43 -26.21 10.20
CA GLY A 156 10.76 -25.70 11.40
C GLY A 156 11.06 -24.24 11.73
N CYS A 157 11.27 -23.41 10.72
CA CYS A 157 11.76 -22.05 10.88
C CYS A 157 10.77 -21.13 11.60
N THR A 158 11.35 -20.20 12.34
CA THR A 158 10.69 -19.17 13.14
C THR A 158 10.93 -17.79 12.55
N THR A 159 10.24 -16.77 13.03
CA THR A 159 10.42 -15.40 12.49
C THR A 159 11.82 -14.83 12.71
N SER A 160 12.55 -15.29 13.73
CA SER A 160 13.97 -14.96 13.94
C SER A 160 14.94 -15.59 12.93
N ASP A 161 14.52 -16.56 12.13
CA ASP A 161 15.36 -17.20 11.12
C ASP A 161 15.40 -16.43 9.78
N TYR A 162 14.62 -15.35 9.65
CA TYR A 162 14.58 -14.50 8.47
C TYR A 162 15.41 -13.22 8.64
N THR A 163 16.06 -12.77 7.57
CA THR A 163 16.77 -11.49 7.52
C THR A 163 16.26 -10.64 6.37
N PHE A 164 15.74 -9.45 6.68
CA PHE A 164 15.27 -8.45 5.72
C PHE A 164 16.30 -7.31 5.57
N GLN A 165 16.43 -6.79 4.35
CA GLN A 165 17.33 -5.69 3.95
C GLN A 165 16.56 -4.43 3.50
N ASP A 166 15.24 -4.52 3.35
CA ASP A 166 14.35 -3.40 3.05
C ASP A 166 14.37 -2.33 4.17
N GLY A 167 14.69 -2.71 5.40
CA GLY A 167 14.69 -1.83 6.58
C GLY A 167 13.28 -1.38 6.99
N ILE A 168 12.26 -2.16 6.64
CA ILE A 168 10.83 -1.91 6.88
C ILE A 168 10.15 -3.18 7.41
N THR A 169 10.52 -4.37 6.91
CA THR A 169 10.06 -5.66 7.41
C THR A 169 10.94 -6.09 8.58
N THR A 170 10.34 -6.37 9.74
CA THR A 170 11.03 -6.72 10.99
C THR A 170 10.71 -8.13 11.49
N SER A 171 9.52 -8.63 11.16
CA SER A 171 9.10 -10.03 11.33
C SER A 171 8.27 -10.44 10.12
N MET A 172 7.97 -11.74 10.05
CA MET A 172 7.07 -12.35 9.08
C MET A 172 6.18 -13.33 9.86
N ASP A 173 5.36 -12.79 10.76
CA ASP A 173 4.62 -13.59 11.73
C ASP A 173 3.46 -14.35 11.03
N ASP A 174 3.23 -15.59 11.45
CA ASP A 174 2.23 -16.54 10.92
C ASP A 174 2.30 -16.92 9.42
N ALA A 175 3.13 -16.28 8.59
CA ALA A 175 3.27 -16.64 7.18
C ALA A 175 3.86 -18.05 7.02
N LYS A 176 3.10 -18.96 6.41
CA LYS A 176 3.49 -20.37 6.34
C LYS A 176 4.61 -20.60 5.34
N LEU A 177 5.65 -21.26 5.84
CA LEU A 177 6.84 -21.65 5.11
C LEU A 177 6.80 -23.15 4.76
N ASN A 178 6.81 -23.47 3.47
CA ASN A 178 6.89 -24.86 3.00
C ASN A 178 8.24 -25.12 2.31
N TYR A 179 8.94 -26.20 2.70
CA TYR A 179 10.31 -26.48 2.27
C TYR A 179 10.60 -27.93 1.89
N GLU A 180 11.47 -28.06 0.88
CA GLU A 180 12.81 -28.62 1.08
C GLU A 180 13.83 -27.47 0.91
N THR A 181 15.00 -27.50 1.57
CA THR A 181 16.28 -26.94 1.05
C THR A 181 17.46 -27.04 2.06
N THR A 182 18.71 -26.91 1.59
CA THR A 182 19.96 -26.88 2.40
C THR A 182 20.97 -25.81 1.93
N ASN A 183 21.37 -24.90 2.83
CA ASN A 183 22.27 -23.73 2.66
C ASN A 183 21.69 -22.44 2.02
N GLY A 184 21.35 -21.44 2.86
CA GLY A 184 21.35 -20.00 2.52
C GLY A 184 20.52 -19.54 1.31
N PHE A 185 19.25 -19.16 1.52
CA PHE A 185 18.27 -18.94 0.46
C PHE A 185 17.57 -17.58 0.51
N CYS A 186 16.98 -17.17 -0.61
CA CYS A 186 16.15 -15.97 -0.74
C CYS A 186 14.65 -16.32 -0.71
N LEU A 187 13.82 -15.46 -0.11
CA LEU A 187 12.38 -15.70 0.03
C LEU A 187 11.59 -15.32 -1.24
N TYR A 188 10.55 -16.11 -1.51
CA TYR A 188 9.58 -15.96 -2.60
C TYR A 188 8.18 -16.28 -2.08
N ALA A 189 7.15 -15.70 -2.70
CA ALA A 189 5.76 -15.89 -2.30
C ALA A 189 4.86 -16.30 -3.48
N MET A 190 3.93 -17.23 -3.24
CA MET A 190 2.93 -17.68 -4.20
C MET A 190 1.73 -18.30 -3.47
N ASN A 191 0.49 -18.04 -3.91
CA ASN A 191 -0.74 -18.70 -3.44
C ASN A 191 -0.86 -18.81 -1.89
N GLY A 192 -0.67 -17.72 -1.15
CA GLY A 192 -0.79 -17.70 0.31
C GLY A 192 0.35 -18.37 1.07
N ILE A 193 1.46 -18.71 0.40
CA ILE A 193 2.61 -19.44 0.97
C ILE A 193 3.90 -18.67 0.68
N VAL A 194 4.82 -18.67 1.65
CA VAL A 194 6.22 -18.28 1.45
C VAL A 194 7.09 -19.53 1.33
N TYR A 195 8.12 -19.46 0.51
CA TYR A 195 9.16 -20.47 0.39
C TYR A 195 10.48 -19.77 0.13
N ALA A 196 11.57 -20.53 0.10
CA ALA A 196 12.87 -20.04 -0.32
C ALA A 196 13.53 -21.03 -1.26
N GLN A 197 14.35 -20.49 -2.14
CA GLN A 197 15.13 -21.18 -3.15
C GLN A 197 16.44 -20.43 -3.33
N ASP A 198 17.37 -21.01 -4.10
CA ASP A 198 18.65 -20.38 -4.39
C ASP A 198 18.40 -18.99 -5.00
N CYS A 199 19.02 -17.97 -4.40
CA CYS A 199 18.85 -16.57 -4.75
C CYS A 199 19.10 -16.29 -6.25
N ASP A 200 19.97 -17.08 -6.89
CA ASP A 200 20.32 -16.96 -8.29
C ASP A 200 19.68 -18.04 -9.19
N THR A 201 18.76 -18.85 -8.66
CA THR A 201 17.83 -19.61 -9.50
C THR A 201 16.88 -18.65 -10.22
N ALA A 202 16.84 -18.75 -11.55
CA ALA A 202 15.85 -18.05 -12.34
C ALA A 202 14.47 -18.66 -12.07
N THR A 203 13.52 -17.83 -11.65
CA THR A 203 12.11 -18.22 -11.39
C THR A 203 11.57 -19.04 -12.56
N GLY A 204 11.20 -20.31 -12.33
CA GLY A 204 10.88 -21.25 -13.42
C GLY A 204 9.65 -20.85 -14.27
N SER A 205 8.82 -19.94 -13.77
CA SER A 205 7.71 -19.34 -14.50
C SER A 205 8.15 -18.21 -15.42
N LEU A 206 7.75 -18.28 -16.69
CA LEU A 206 7.96 -17.25 -17.72
C LEU A 206 7.35 -15.87 -17.41
N GLU A 207 6.59 -15.74 -16.32
CA GLU A 207 5.82 -14.54 -15.97
C GLU A 207 5.83 -14.25 -14.45
N GLY A 208 7.02 -14.21 -13.83
CA GLY A 208 7.20 -13.81 -12.44
C GLY A 208 6.85 -12.34 -12.16
N SER A 209 6.99 -11.91 -10.91
CA SER A 209 6.84 -10.50 -10.51
C SER A 209 7.72 -10.17 -9.30
N VAL A 210 7.99 -8.88 -9.08
CA VAL A 210 8.65 -8.40 -7.87
C VAL A 210 7.74 -7.43 -7.12
N LEU A 211 7.78 -7.51 -5.80
CA LEU A 211 7.13 -6.56 -4.91
C LEU A 211 8.15 -5.51 -4.46
N CYS A 212 7.94 -4.27 -4.90
CA CYS A 212 8.72 -3.12 -4.46
C CYS A 212 7.90 -2.29 -3.49
N GLY A 213 8.49 -1.75 -2.42
CA GLY A 213 7.75 -1.01 -1.41
C GLY A 213 8.49 0.19 -0.83
N TRP A 214 7.73 1.05 -0.16
CA TRP A 214 8.22 2.21 0.57
C TRP A 214 7.35 2.49 1.80
N LYS A 215 7.99 3.04 2.84
CA LYS A 215 7.29 3.51 4.05
C LYS A 215 6.59 4.83 3.73
N LEU A 216 5.35 4.97 4.18
CA LEU A 216 4.60 6.23 4.08
C LEU A 216 5.01 7.17 5.21
N THR A 217 5.13 8.46 4.91
CA THR A 217 5.37 9.50 5.92
C THR A 217 4.04 10.13 6.34
N GLN A 218 3.82 10.23 7.65
CA GLN A 218 2.72 10.99 8.25
C GLN A 218 3.24 12.36 8.71
#